data_AF-A0A3L5TSD5-F1
#
_entry.id   AF-A0A3L5TSD5-F1
#
_cell.length_a   1.000
_cell.length_b   1.000
_cell.length_c   1.000
_cell.angle_alpha   90.00
_cell.angle_beta   90.00
_cell.angle_gamma   90.00
#
_symmetry.space_group_name_H-M   'P 1'
#
loop_
_entity.id
_entity.type
_entity.pdbx_description
1 polymer ?
#
loop_
_entity_poly.entity_id
_entity_poly.type
_entity_poly.pdbx_seq_one_letter_code
_entity_poly.pdbx_strand_id
1 'polypeptide(L)'
;LCACLSGYRGHRCEIESCSITCLNGGTCVGFNRCRCTEQFKGVFCEQAVCELDCINGGVCVRPGVCYCPMGYHGRQCENAFCYPSCENGGYCIAGNQCQCRPGFAGLQCQL
;
A
#
# COMPACT_ATOMS: atom_id res chain seq x y z
N LEU A 1 16.84 -12.55 -44.06
CA LEU A 1 15.97 -12.67 -42.86
C LEU A 1 16.86 -12.53 -41.63
N CYS A 2 16.57 -11.61 -40.72
CA CYS A 2 17.33 -11.45 -39.48
C CYS A 2 16.95 -12.55 -38.48
N ALA A 3 17.95 -13.15 -37.82
CA ALA A 3 17.71 -13.99 -36.66
C ALA A 3 17.54 -13.09 -35.43
N CYS A 4 16.33 -12.96 -34.92
CA CYS A 4 16.05 -12.09 -33.78
C CYS A 4 16.50 -12.74 -32.47
N LEU A 5 16.99 -11.90 -31.55
CA LEU A 5 17.21 -12.29 -30.16
C LEU A 5 15.88 -12.66 -29.50
N SER A 6 15.93 -13.53 -28.49
CA SER A 6 14.75 -13.91 -27.71
C SER A 6 14.01 -12.67 -27.20
N GLY A 7 12.72 -12.56 -27.52
CA GLY A 7 11.88 -11.42 -27.15
C GLY A 7 11.67 -10.38 -28.23
N TYR A 8 12.14 -10.61 -29.46
CA TYR A 8 11.92 -9.71 -30.59
C TYR A 8 11.45 -10.49 -31.83
N ARG A 9 10.58 -9.86 -32.62
CA ARG A 9 10.03 -10.38 -33.88
C ARG A 9 9.88 -9.25 -34.90
N GLY A 10 9.49 -9.60 -36.13
CA GLY A 10 9.39 -8.66 -37.24
C GLY A 10 10.54 -8.81 -38.24
N HIS A 11 10.47 -8.10 -39.35
CA HIS A 11 11.47 -8.23 -40.42
C HIS A 11 12.85 -7.68 -40.03
N ARG A 12 12.88 -6.74 -39.09
CA ARG A 12 14.06 -6.08 -38.55
C ARG A 12 14.18 -6.26 -37.03
N CYS A 13 13.47 -7.23 -36.45
CA CYS A 13 13.42 -7.47 -35.00
C CYS A 13 12.95 -6.23 -34.20
N GLU A 14 12.07 -5.44 -34.81
CA GLU A 14 11.58 -4.16 -34.29
C GLU A 14 10.36 -4.30 -33.37
N ILE A 15 9.73 -5.48 -33.35
CA ILE A 15 8.53 -5.74 -32.57
C ILE A 15 8.93 -6.54 -31.32
N GLU A 16 8.66 -5.99 -30.15
CA GLU A 16 8.84 -6.71 -28.89
C GLU A 16 7.82 -7.87 -28.80
N SER A 17 8.32 -9.04 -28.44
CA SER A 17 7.55 -10.26 -28.32
C SER A 17 7.46 -10.65 -26.85
N CYS A 18 6.39 -10.19 -26.20
CA CYS A 18 6.01 -10.63 -24.86
C CYS A 18 4.92 -11.70 -24.94
N SER A 19 5.13 -12.82 -24.25
CA SER A 19 4.08 -13.80 -23.97
C SER A 19 3.35 -13.49 -22.65
N ILE A 20 3.83 -12.51 -21.90
CA ILE A 20 3.26 -12.07 -20.63
C ILE A 20 2.66 -10.67 -20.75
N THR A 21 1.67 -10.37 -19.91
CA THR A 21 1.09 -9.03 -19.80
C THR A 21 1.69 -8.31 -18.60
N CYS A 22 2.26 -7.12 -18.83
CA CYS A 22 2.69 -6.23 -17.77
C CYS A 22 1.50 -5.43 -17.24
N LEU A 23 1.24 -5.50 -15.93
CA LEU A 23 0.13 -4.85 -15.26
C LEU A 23 0.53 -3.44 -14.79
N ASN A 24 -0.47 -2.67 -14.33
CA ASN A 24 -0.28 -1.39 -13.62
C ASN A 24 0.61 -0.36 -14.36
N GLY A 25 0.52 -0.32 -15.70
CA GLY A 25 1.29 0.60 -16.53
C GLY A 25 2.73 0.16 -16.79
N GLY A 26 3.11 -1.07 -16.43
CA GLY A 26 4.39 -1.65 -16.79
C GLY A 26 4.55 -1.81 -18.31
N THR A 27 5.77 -1.65 -18.80
CA THR A 27 6.11 -1.84 -20.22
C THR A 27 6.83 -3.17 -20.41
N CYS A 28 6.43 -3.96 -21.40
CA CYS A 28 7.22 -5.12 -21.82
C CYS A 28 8.58 -4.64 -22.32
N VAL A 29 9.66 -5.30 -21.92
CA VAL A 29 11.01 -5.02 -22.42
C VAL A 29 11.74 -6.35 -22.67
N GLY A 30 11.85 -6.76 -23.93
CA GLY A 30 12.44 -8.04 -24.32
C GLY A 30 11.57 -9.27 -23.99
N PHE A 31 12.19 -10.44 -23.77
CA PHE A 31 11.45 -11.70 -23.59
C PHE A 31 10.92 -11.87 -22.17
N ASN A 32 9.59 -11.79 -22.01
CA ASN A 32 8.89 -12.06 -20.77
C ASN A 32 9.43 -11.28 -19.56
N ARG A 33 9.83 -10.03 -19.80
CA ARG A 33 10.31 -9.14 -18.75
C ARG A 33 9.52 -7.84 -18.80
N CYS A 34 9.00 -7.44 -17.65
CA CYS A 34 8.32 -6.17 -17.47
C CYS A 34 9.26 -5.15 -16.82
N ARG A 35 9.24 -3.93 -17.35
CA ARG A 35 9.75 -2.74 -16.67
C ARG A 35 8.58 -2.09 -15.96
N CYS A 36 8.58 -2.17 -14.63
CA CYS A 36 7.54 -1.59 -13.80
C CYS A 36 7.73 -0.09 -13.60
N THR A 37 6.64 0.59 -13.26
CA THR A 37 6.67 1.96 -12.74
C THR A 37 7.18 1.96 -11.29
N GLU A 38 7.65 3.10 -10.76
CA GLU A 38 8.25 3.18 -9.42
C GLU A 38 7.35 2.64 -8.30
N GLN A 39 6.04 2.73 -8.52
CA GLN A 39 5.01 2.36 -7.56
C GLN A 39 4.66 0.85 -7.61
N PHE A 40 5.25 0.05 -8.50
CA PHE A 40 4.92 -1.37 -8.64
C PHE A 40 6.17 -2.26 -8.85
N LYS A 41 6.07 -3.50 -8.41
CA LYS A 41 7.11 -4.54 -8.51
C LYS A 41 6.50 -5.91 -8.81
N GLY A 42 7.35 -6.92 -8.97
CA GLY A 42 6.93 -8.28 -9.34
C GLY A 42 7.17 -8.58 -10.82
N VAL A 43 6.99 -9.84 -11.20
CA VAL A 43 7.29 -10.32 -12.57
C VAL A 43 6.39 -9.64 -13.59
N PHE A 44 5.13 -9.38 -13.22
CA PHE A 44 4.12 -8.75 -14.05
C PHE A 44 3.79 -7.34 -13.57
N CYS A 45 4.58 -6.75 -12.67
CA CYS A 45 4.27 -5.48 -12.01
C CYS A 45 2.95 -5.53 -11.21
N GLU A 46 2.64 -6.69 -10.65
CA GLU A 46 1.39 -6.98 -9.94
C GLU A 46 1.38 -6.51 -8.49
N GLN A 47 2.56 -6.31 -7.88
CA GLN A 47 2.69 -5.96 -6.47
C GLN A 47 2.88 -4.46 -6.32
N ALA A 48 2.10 -3.84 -5.45
CA ALA A 48 2.32 -2.45 -5.07
C ALA A 48 3.66 -2.30 -4.31
N VAL A 49 4.41 -1.25 -4.63
CA VAL A 49 5.50 -0.76 -3.79
C VAL A 49 4.88 0.14 -2.73
N CYS A 50 5.07 -0.26 -1.49
CA CYS A 50 4.57 0.47 -0.33
C CYS A 50 5.75 1.22 0.27
N GLU A 51 6.03 2.41 -0.26
CA GLU A 51 7.02 3.32 0.32
C GLU A 51 6.57 3.84 1.69
N LEU A 52 5.26 3.83 1.92
CA LEU A 52 4.64 4.27 3.14
C LEU A 52 4.50 3.09 4.12
N ASP A 53 5.12 3.22 5.29
CA ASP A 53 4.94 2.27 6.38
C ASP A 53 3.54 2.42 6.99
N CYS A 54 2.67 1.43 6.74
CA CYS A 54 1.39 1.32 7.43
C CYS A 54 1.64 0.81 8.85
N ILE A 55 1.23 1.59 9.85
CA ILE A 55 1.42 1.27 11.28
C ILE A 55 0.13 0.75 11.92
N ASN A 56 0.20 0.38 13.20
CA ASN A 56 -0.96 -0.11 13.97
C ASN A 56 -1.71 -1.30 13.34
N GLY A 57 -0.97 -2.16 12.62
CA GLY A 57 -1.55 -3.33 11.92
C GLY A 57 -2.22 -3.00 10.58
N GLY A 58 -2.00 -1.80 10.04
CA GLY A 58 -2.44 -1.43 8.70
C GLY A 58 -1.77 -2.28 7.62
N VAL A 59 -2.50 -2.53 6.53
CA VAL A 59 -2.01 -3.29 5.37
C VAL A 59 -1.96 -2.37 4.16
N CYS A 60 -0.81 -2.27 3.52
CA CYS A 60 -0.72 -1.53 2.26
C CYS A 60 -1.46 -2.30 1.16
N VAL A 61 -2.47 -1.67 0.57
CA VAL A 61 -3.31 -2.28 -0.48
C VAL A 61 -2.99 -1.74 -1.86
N ARG A 62 -2.50 -0.50 -1.94
CA ARG A 62 -2.06 0.17 -3.16
C ARG A 62 -0.92 1.12 -2.81
N PRO A 63 -0.12 1.56 -3.78
CA PRO A 63 0.97 2.49 -3.52
C PRO A 63 0.44 3.76 -2.85
N GLY A 64 1.02 4.09 -1.68
CA GLY A 64 0.58 5.22 -0.84
C GLY A 64 -0.77 5.05 -0.13
N VAL A 65 -1.40 3.88 -0.19
CA VAL A 65 -2.72 3.63 0.43
C VAL A 65 -2.66 2.46 1.41
N CYS A 66 -2.87 2.77 2.68
CA CYS A 66 -3.05 1.81 3.75
C CYS A 66 -4.54 1.50 3.98
N TYR A 67 -4.86 0.21 4.08
CA TYR A 67 -6.09 -0.26 4.67
C TYR A 67 -5.90 -0.36 6.18
N CYS A 68 -6.69 0.40 6.93
CA CYS A 68 -6.57 0.48 8.38
C CYS A 68 -7.53 -0.48 9.09
N PRO A 69 -7.08 -1.15 10.16
CA PRO A 69 -7.96 -1.95 10.99
C PRO A 69 -8.98 -1.08 11.73
N MET A 70 -10.04 -1.72 12.24
CA MET A 70 -11.08 -1.02 12.99
C MET A 70 -10.49 -0.25 14.18
N GLY A 71 -10.88 1.01 14.33
CA GLY A 71 -10.36 1.90 15.37
C GLY A 71 -9.10 2.67 14.98
N TYR A 72 -8.64 2.58 13.73
CA TYR A 72 -7.53 3.41 13.21
C TYR A 72 -7.89 4.07 11.87
N HIS A 73 -7.29 5.22 11.62
CA HIS A 73 -7.44 6.00 10.40
C HIS A 73 -6.21 6.88 10.17
N GLY A 74 -6.21 7.65 9.07
CA GLY A 74 -5.05 8.39 8.60
C GLY A 74 -4.35 7.68 7.45
N ARG A 75 -3.31 8.31 6.89
CA ARG A 75 -2.65 7.80 5.68
C ARG A 75 -1.82 6.55 5.98
N GLN A 76 -1.30 6.46 7.20
CA GLN A 76 -0.48 5.37 7.74
C GLN A 76 -1.20 4.57 8.81
N CYS A 77 -2.49 4.82 9.05
CA CYS A 77 -3.24 4.28 10.20
C CYS A 77 -2.68 4.77 11.55
N GLU A 78 -2.14 5.98 11.56
CA GLU A 78 -1.48 6.63 12.69
C GLU A 78 -2.44 7.16 13.75
N ASN A 79 -3.67 7.48 13.36
CA ASN A 79 -4.66 8.07 14.26
C ASN A 79 -5.61 7.01 14.77
N ALA A 80 -5.73 6.88 16.10
CA ALA A 80 -6.73 6.02 16.70
C ALA A 80 -8.10 6.74 16.77
N PHE A 81 -9.17 5.97 16.66
CA PHE A 81 -10.55 6.40 16.85
C PHE A 81 -11.19 5.58 17.98
N CYS A 82 -11.77 6.28 18.95
CA CYS A 82 -12.45 5.67 20.09
C CYS A 82 -13.94 5.93 19.95
N TYR A 83 -14.75 4.88 20.10
CA TYR A 83 -16.20 5.02 20.18
C TYR A 83 -16.76 4.18 21.33
N PRO A 84 -17.41 4.79 22.33
CA PRO A 84 -17.62 6.24 22.52
C PRO A 84 -16.32 7.05 22.65
N SER A 85 -16.42 8.35 22.37
CA SER A 85 -15.30 9.30 22.46
C SER A 85 -14.73 9.36 23.89
N CYS A 86 -13.45 9.73 24.02
CA CYS A 86 -12.87 10.03 25.32
C CYS A 86 -13.43 11.35 25.86
N GLU A 87 -13.98 11.33 27.07
CA GLU A 87 -14.53 12.49 27.77
C GLU A 87 -13.43 13.30 28.49
N ASN A 88 -13.81 14.45 29.03
CA ASN A 88 -12.96 15.32 29.86
C ASN A 88 -11.60 15.68 29.22
N GLY A 89 -11.56 15.74 27.88
CA GLY A 89 -10.35 16.07 27.11
C GLY A 89 -9.28 14.98 27.11
N GLY A 90 -9.65 13.72 27.36
CA GLY A 90 -8.81 12.56 27.13
C GLY A 90 -8.49 12.35 25.65
N TYR A 91 -7.40 11.64 25.36
CA TYR A 91 -6.95 11.35 23.99
C TYR A 91 -7.06 9.85 23.68
N CYS A 92 -7.50 9.51 22.48
CA CYS A 92 -7.59 8.11 22.03
C CYS A 92 -6.22 7.63 21.58
N ILE A 93 -5.65 6.64 22.27
CA ILE A 93 -4.31 6.12 21.97
C ILE A 93 -4.33 4.81 21.19
N ALA A 94 -5.42 4.06 21.28
CA ALA A 94 -5.67 2.83 20.54
C ALA A 94 -7.19 2.64 20.46
N GLY A 95 -7.67 1.82 19.50
CA GLY A 95 -9.11 1.56 19.33
C GLY A 95 -9.79 1.21 20.67
N ASN A 96 -10.66 2.10 21.16
CA ASN A 96 -11.37 2.05 22.44
C ASN A 96 -10.51 2.16 23.72
N GLN A 97 -9.30 2.74 23.63
CA GLN A 97 -8.45 3.00 24.77
C GLN A 97 -8.14 4.50 24.88
N CYS A 98 -8.62 5.11 25.96
CA CYS A 98 -8.43 6.51 26.26
C CYS A 98 -7.27 6.72 27.24
N GLN A 99 -6.42 7.69 26.94
CA GLN A 99 -5.48 8.25 27.89
C GLN A 99 -6.12 9.46 28.57
N CYS A 100 -6.33 9.36 29.88
CA CYS A 100 -6.99 10.40 30.67
C CYS A 100 -6.01 11.48 31.11
N ARG A 101 -6.54 12.70 31.27
CA ARG A 101 -5.80 13.79 31.91
C ARG A 101 -5.68 13.55 33.41
N PRO A 102 -4.69 14.15 34.09
CA PRO A 102 -4.56 14.05 35.54
C PRO A 102 -5.86 14.43 36.26
N GLY A 103 -6.28 13.59 37.21
CA GLY A 103 -7.52 13.78 37.97
C GLY A 103 -8.76 13.11 37.38
N PHE A 104 -8.69 12.58 36.16
CA PHE A 104 -9.77 11.81 35.53
C PHE A 104 -9.44 10.32 35.42
N ALA A 105 -10.47 9.47 35.40
CA ALA A 105 -10.37 8.02 35.34
C ALA A 105 -11.54 7.37 34.59
N GLY A 106 -11.51 6.04 34.49
CA GLY A 106 -12.51 5.25 33.75
C GLY A 106 -12.11 5.00 32.29
N LEU A 107 -12.83 4.09 31.63
CA LEU A 107 -12.51 3.65 30.26
C LEU A 107 -12.58 4.80 29.24
N GLN A 108 -13.46 5.76 29.48
CA GLN A 108 -13.69 6.94 28.63
C GLN A 108 -13.28 8.23 29.34
N CYS A 109 -12.51 8.16 30.43
CA CYS A 109 -12.12 9.34 31.21
C CYS A 109 -13.30 10.12 31.79
N GLN A 110 -14.42 9.44 32.06
CA GLN A 110 -15.66 10.06 32.54
C GLN A 110 -15.74 10.26 34.06
N LEU A 111 -14.83 9.64 34.82
CA LEU A 111 -14.76 9.72 36.28
C LEU A 111 -13.72 10.74 36.73
#